data_AF-A0A0G4I0T8-F1
#
_entry.id   AF-A0A0G4I0T8-F1
#
_cell.length_a   1.000
_cell.length_b   1.000
_cell.length_c   1.000
_cell.angle_alpha   90.00
_cell.angle_beta   90.00
_cell.angle_gamma   90.00
#
_symmetry.space_group_name_H-M   'P 1'
#
loop_
_entity.id
_entity.type
_entity.pdbx_description
1 polymer ?
#
loop_
_entity_poly.entity_id
_entity_poly.type
_entity_poly.pdbx_seq_one_letter_code
_entity_poly.pdbx_strand_id
1 'polypeptide(L)'
;MGAGGGAFGGMGARGQLGSPSPSAPNFGVGAGPAARPAAAIACREHPDERVQYFCHTCETPAVCAECVIHGVHKEHDVQQLRRAYPVIKSKVEDFLFTVGSRIEELAAVESRIEAHRRELANAVMAAKQQMGKAFEEVRQRLAKKEMELMQNADAFLHESHSELEGHLRTAREKTRGLEETSSKIRSHINTSDEVGLLNYYADVKGFLQSTLATTDHQQLANLPEAAARRVLANINHTNDHIEALQQLHSAISNLRSLEPSDGQQPQSLGAGGGMQQERGLTGGGGGGLGYSDRPLSGGGGQRRPYDAY
;
A
#
# COMPACT_ATOMS: atom_id res chain seq x y z
N MET A 1 -22.79 -40.04 29.87
CA MET A 1 -24.05 -40.74 29.58
C MET A 1 -24.93 -39.80 28.76
N GLY A 2 -25.50 -40.29 27.65
CA GLY A 2 -26.44 -39.58 26.74
C GLY A 2 -25.74 -38.74 25.66
N ALA A 3 -25.46 -39.18 24.42
CA ALA A 3 -26.21 -39.91 23.38
C ALA A 3 -27.16 -39.03 22.55
N GLY A 4 -27.01 -39.12 21.21
CA GLY A 4 -27.90 -38.59 20.16
C GLY A 4 -27.20 -37.55 19.29
N GLY A 5 -26.83 -37.75 18.03
CA GLY A 5 -27.32 -38.67 17.00
C GLY A 5 -28.16 -37.89 15.98
N GLY A 6 -27.69 -37.76 14.73
CA GLY A 6 -28.45 -37.13 13.65
C GLY A 6 -27.63 -36.89 12.38
N ALA A 7 -27.70 -37.85 11.45
CA ALA A 7 -27.16 -37.81 10.09
C ALA A 7 -28.13 -37.10 9.10
N PHE A 8 -27.85 -37.25 7.79
CA PHE A 8 -28.52 -36.72 6.58
C PHE A 8 -27.97 -35.34 6.15
N GLY A 9 -27.49 -35.12 4.92
CA GLY A 9 -27.68 -35.81 3.64
C GLY A 9 -27.99 -34.72 2.60
N GLY A 10 -27.13 -34.53 1.59
CA GLY A 10 -27.31 -33.43 0.64
C GLY A 10 -26.27 -33.41 -0.47
N MET A 11 -26.42 -34.33 -1.41
CA MET A 11 -25.76 -34.32 -2.72
C MET A 11 -26.27 -33.15 -3.57
N GLY A 12 -25.38 -32.57 -4.38
CA GLY A 12 -25.76 -31.98 -5.66
C GLY A 12 -25.43 -30.49 -5.84
N ALA A 13 -24.36 -30.22 -6.56
CA ALA A 13 -24.38 -29.35 -7.75
C ALA A 13 -22.95 -29.26 -8.33
N ARG A 14 -22.71 -30.04 -9.39
CA ARG A 14 -21.53 -29.87 -10.26
C ARG A 14 -21.69 -28.52 -10.96
N GLY A 15 -20.98 -27.50 -10.49
CA GLY A 15 -20.80 -26.25 -11.21
C GLY A 15 -19.98 -26.52 -12.47
N GLN A 16 -20.67 -26.60 -13.61
CA GLN A 16 -20.05 -26.67 -14.93
C GLN A 16 -19.30 -25.35 -15.16
N LEU A 17 -17.97 -25.43 -15.16
CA LEU A 17 -17.10 -24.36 -15.62
C LEU A 17 -17.37 -24.16 -17.10
N GLY A 18 -17.92 -23.00 -17.43
CA GLY A 18 -18.15 -22.56 -18.80
C GLY A 18 -16.84 -22.60 -19.59
N SER A 19 -16.85 -23.40 -20.64
CA SER A 19 -15.83 -23.41 -21.67
C SER A 19 -15.75 -22.02 -22.33
N PRO A 20 -14.55 -21.44 -22.52
CA PRO A 20 -14.41 -20.30 -23.40
C PRO A 20 -14.67 -20.78 -24.83
N SER A 21 -15.77 -20.33 -25.42
CA SER A 21 -15.99 -20.47 -26.86
C SER A 21 -14.86 -19.74 -27.59
N PRO A 22 -14.10 -20.40 -28.48
CA PRO A 22 -13.30 -19.68 -29.45
C PRO A 22 -14.30 -19.07 -30.44
N SER A 23 -14.49 -17.76 -30.37
CA SER A 23 -15.11 -16.99 -31.44
C SER A 23 -14.22 -17.11 -32.67
N ALA A 24 -14.44 -18.16 -33.46
CA ALA A 24 -13.91 -18.25 -34.80
C ALA A 24 -14.38 -16.99 -35.55
N PRO A 25 -13.50 -16.26 -36.26
CA PRO A 25 -13.98 -15.26 -37.19
C PRO A 25 -14.80 -16.03 -38.22
N ASN A 26 -16.11 -15.76 -38.23
CA ASN A 26 -17.02 -16.21 -39.25
C ASN A 26 -16.62 -15.50 -40.56
N PHE A 27 -15.57 -15.99 -41.21
CA PHE A 27 -15.37 -15.76 -42.62
C PHE A 27 -16.47 -16.54 -43.31
N GLY A 28 -17.63 -15.89 -43.40
CA GLY A 28 -18.68 -16.32 -44.30
C GLY A 28 -18.00 -16.58 -45.64
N VAL A 29 -18.00 -17.85 -46.03
CA VAL A 29 -17.75 -18.26 -47.41
C VAL A 29 -18.90 -17.64 -48.20
N GLY A 30 -18.71 -16.36 -48.54
CA GLY A 30 -19.55 -15.64 -49.47
C GLY A 30 -19.57 -16.50 -50.71
N ALA A 31 -20.77 -16.93 -51.09
CA ALA A 31 -21.05 -17.56 -52.36
C ALA A 31 -20.19 -16.88 -53.42
N GLY A 32 -19.23 -17.64 -53.98
CA GLY A 32 -18.37 -17.14 -55.04
C GLY A 32 -19.25 -16.49 -56.11
N PRO A 33 -18.87 -15.33 -56.65
CA PRO A 33 -19.70 -14.66 -57.63
C PRO A 33 -19.97 -15.66 -58.74
N ALA A 34 -21.25 -15.98 -58.93
CA ALA A 34 -21.74 -16.73 -60.07
C ALA A 34 -21.00 -16.19 -61.30
N ALA A 35 -20.37 -17.09 -62.06
CA ALA A 35 -19.61 -16.75 -63.25
C ALA A 35 -20.46 -15.85 -64.14
N ARG A 36 -20.21 -14.53 -64.09
CA ARG A 36 -20.79 -13.60 -65.04
C ARG A 36 -20.24 -14.03 -66.40
N PRO A 37 -21.07 -14.17 -67.45
CA PRO A 37 -20.54 -14.27 -68.80
C PRO A 37 -19.60 -13.09 -69.01
N ALA A 38 -18.40 -13.34 -69.53
CA ALA A 38 -17.36 -12.34 -69.74
C ALA A 38 -17.90 -11.18 -70.57
N ALA A 39 -18.47 -10.17 -69.90
CA ALA A 39 -18.65 -8.85 -70.45
C ALA A 39 -17.24 -8.40 -70.81
N ALA A 40 -16.98 -8.27 -72.11
CA ALA A 40 -15.66 -7.97 -72.62
C ALA A 40 -15.13 -6.71 -71.94
N ILE A 41 -14.14 -6.86 -71.07
CA ILE A 41 -13.48 -5.73 -70.42
C ILE A 41 -12.62 -5.08 -71.50
N ALA A 42 -12.95 -3.85 -71.86
CA ALA A 42 -12.16 -3.04 -72.79
C ALA A 42 -10.83 -2.63 -72.14
N CYS A 43 -9.79 -2.48 -72.96
CA CYS A 43 -8.52 -1.97 -72.48
C CYS A 43 -8.66 -0.49 -72.09
N ARG A 44 -7.96 -0.09 -71.02
CA ARG A 44 -8.00 1.30 -70.52
C ARG A 44 -7.37 2.29 -71.50
N GLU A 45 -6.37 1.85 -72.27
CA GLU A 45 -5.67 2.67 -73.26
C GLU A 45 -6.30 2.58 -74.65
N HIS A 46 -6.92 1.43 -74.96
CA HIS A 46 -7.56 1.16 -76.24
C HIS A 46 -9.00 0.70 -75.99
N PRO A 47 -9.96 1.64 -75.87
CA PRO A 47 -11.35 1.33 -75.51
C PRO A 47 -12.07 0.41 -76.50
N ASP A 48 -11.62 0.38 -77.77
CA ASP A 48 -12.18 -0.47 -78.82
C ASP A 48 -11.63 -1.91 -78.78
N GLU A 49 -10.54 -2.14 -78.03
CA GLU A 49 -9.84 -3.41 -77.98
C GLU A 49 -10.11 -4.18 -76.68
N ARG A 50 -10.25 -5.51 -76.82
CA ARG A 50 -10.52 -6.39 -75.67
C ARG A 50 -9.22 -6.76 -74.96
N VAL A 51 -9.22 -6.75 -73.64
CA VAL A 51 -8.08 -7.25 -72.85
C VAL A 51 -7.92 -8.76 -73.03
N GLN A 52 -6.72 -9.20 -73.38
CA GLN A 52 -6.44 -10.60 -73.73
C GLN A 52 -5.11 -11.11 -73.16
N TYR A 53 -4.26 -10.21 -72.67
CA TYR A 53 -2.90 -10.51 -72.22
C TYR A 53 -2.66 -9.96 -70.81
N PHE A 54 -1.77 -10.62 -70.06
CA PHE A 54 -1.24 -10.14 -68.79
C PHE A 54 0.29 -10.05 -68.92
N CYS A 55 0.85 -8.94 -68.45
CA CYS A 55 2.29 -8.69 -68.49
C CYS A 55 2.89 -9.02 -67.12
N HIS A 56 3.70 -10.08 -67.04
CA HIS A 56 4.38 -10.50 -65.81
C HIS A 56 5.51 -9.55 -65.41
N THR A 57 6.09 -8.82 -66.36
CA THR A 57 7.13 -7.82 -66.06
C THR A 57 6.56 -6.57 -65.40
N CYS A 58 5.36 -6.13 -65.80
CA CYS A 58 4.75 -4.91 -65.27
C CYS A 58 3.80 -5.15 -64.10
N GLU A 59 3.24 -6.37 -63.97
CA GLU A 59 2.19 -6.72 -62.99
C GLU A 59 1.02 -5.70 -62.97
N THR A 60 0.74 -5.08 -64.11
CA THR A 60 -0.35 -4.13 -64.32
C THR A 60 -1.67 -4.85 -64.65
N PRO A 61 -2.82 -4.16 -64.59
CA PRO A 61 -4.09 -4.70 -65.08
C PRO A 61 -3.96 -5.25 -66.52
N ALA A 62 -4.79 -6.24 -66.86
CA ALA A 62 -4.75 -6.92 -68.15
C ALA A 62 -4.78 -5.95 -69.34
N VAL A 63 -3.98 -6.26 -70.37
CA VAL A 63 -3.73 -5.40 -71.55
C VAL A 63 -4.28 -6.04 -72.84
N CYS A 64 -4.56 -5.23 -73.86
CA CYS A 64 -4.99 -5.70 -75.19
C CYS A 64 -3.80 -6.01 -76.10
N ALA A 65 -4.06 -6.55 -77.30
CA ALA A 65 -3.03 -6.84 -78.29
C ALA A 65 -2.27 -5.58 -78.75
N GLU A 66 -2.96 -4.43 -78.82
CA GLU A 66 -2.34 -3.16 -79.27
C GLU A 66 -1.28 -2.66 -78.28
N CYS A 67 -1.55 -2.73 -76.98
CA CYS A 67 -0.58 -2.43 -75.92
C CYS A 67 0.66 -3.35 -75.97
N VAL A 68 0.49 -4.58 -76.47
CA VAL A 68 1.56 -5.59 -76.55
C VAL A 68 2.37 -5.45 -77.83
N ILE A 69 1.76 -5.15 -78.98
CA ILE A 69 2.47 -5.15 -80.27
C ILE A 69 3.05 -3.77 -80.59
N HIS A 70 2.28 -2.71 -80.32
CA HIS A 70 2.62 -1.33 -80.66
C HIS A 70 2.83 -0.44 -79.43
N GLY A 71 2.38 -0.89 -78.26
CA GLY A 71 2.50 -0.15 -77.01
C GLY A 71 3.75 -0.47 -76.17
N VAL A 72 3.69 -0.08 -74.91
CA VAL A 72 4.82 -0.12 -73.96
C VAL A 72 5.18 -1.54 -73.47
N HIS A 73 4.40 -2.57 -73.83
CA HIS A 73 4.63 -3.95 -73.40
C HIS A 73 5.30 -4.84 -74.46
N LYS A 74 5.84 -4.24 -75.53
CA LYS A 74 6.42 -4.95 -76.68
C LYS A 74 7.58 -5.89 -76.35
N GLU A 75 8.43 -5.52 -75.40
CA GLU A 75 9.61 -6.29 -75.00
C GLU A 75 9.47 -6.89 -73.59
N HIS A 76 8.24 -6.96 -73.07
CA HIS A 76 7.97 -7.54 -71.75
C HIS A 76 7.53 -9.01 -71.83
N ASP A 77 7.61 -9.73 -70.71
CA ASP A 77 7.04 -11.08 -70.62
C ASP A 77 5.52 -10.99 -70.52
N VAL A 78 4.85 -11.26 -71.64
CA VAL A 78 3.39 -11.20 -71.79
C VAL A 78 2.82 -12.56 -72.15
N GLN A 79 1.75 -12.94 -71.45
CA GLN A 79 1.05 -14.20 -71.68
C GLN A 79 -0.45 -13.96 -71.85
N GLN A 80 -1.08 -14.82 -72.66
CA GLN A 80 -2.54 -14.81 -72.77
C GLN A 80 -3.18 -15.08 -71.41
N LEU A 81 -4.31 -14.42 -71.13
CA LEU A 81 -5.02 -14.52 -69.85
C LEU A 81 -5.32 -15.97 -69.43
N ARG A 82 -5.67 -16.86 -70.38
CA ARG A 82 -5.93 -18.28 -70.09
C ARG A 82 -4.73 -19.01 -69.48
N ARG A 83 -3.51 -18.62 -69.83
CA ARG A 83 -2.25 -19.21 -69.33
C ARG A 83 -1.73 -18.49 -68.10
N ALA A 84 -1.86 -17.16 -68.04
CA ALA A 84 -1.45 -16.36 -66.89
C ALA A 84 -2.35 -16.56 -65.67
N TYR A 85 -3.66 -16.76 -65.87
CA TYR A 85 -4.64 -16.90 -64.78
C TYR A 85 -4.31 -17.98 -63.74
N PRO A 86 -4.02 -19.26 -64.08
CA PRO A 86 -3.68 -20.26 -63.07
C PRO A 86 -2.40 -19.92 -62.29
N VAL A 87 -1.42 -19.28 -62.93
CA VAL A 87 -0.15 -18.87 -62.28
C VAL A 87 -0.41 -17.74 -61.26
N ILE A 88 -1.13 -16.70 -61.67
CA ILE A 88 -1.49 -15.59 -60.78
C ILE A 88 -2.44 -16.05 -59.67
N LYS A 89 -3.39 -16.95 -59.98
CA LYS A 89 -4.27 -17.55 -58.97
C LYS A 89 -3.46 -18.26 -57.88
N SER A 90 -2.46 -19.06 -58.25
CA SER A 90 -1.55 -19.72 -57.30
C SER A 90 -0.81 -18.69 -56.44
N LYS A 91 -0.22 -17.64 -57.05
CA LYS A 91 0.46 -16.57 -56.28
C LYS A 91 -0.47 -15.89 -55.28
N VAL A 92 -1.71 -15.62 -55.68
CA VAL A 92 -2.72 -15.00 -54.79
C VAL A 92 -3.14 -15.96 -53.68
N GLU A 93 -3.25 -17.26 -53.96
CA GLU A 93 -3.50 -18.29 -52.95
C GLU A 93 -2.33 -18.41 -51.95
N ASP A 94 -1.08 -18.28 -52.41
CA ASP A 94 0.11 -18.25 -51.54
C ASP A 94 0.12 -16.99 -50.66
N PHE A 95 -0.26 -15.83 -51.20
CA PHE A 95 -0.46 -14.61 -50.41
C PHE A 95 -1.59 -14.78 -49.40
N LEU A 96 -2.71 -15.41 -49.77
CA LEU A 96 -3.82 -15.67 -48.86
C LEU A 96 -3.38 -16.57 -47.71
N PHE A 97 -2.62 -17.64 -47.99
CA PHE A 97 -2.06 -18.52 -46.97
C PHE A 97 -1.12 -17.75 -46.03
N THR A 98 -0.23 -16.92 -46.59
CA THR A 98 0.72 -16.11 -45.81
C THR A 98 -0.02 -15.11 -44.92
N VAL A 99 -1.03 -14.41 -45.44
CA VAL A 99 -1.84 -13.47 -44.66
C VAL A 99 -2.61 -14.21 -43.56
N GLY A 100 -3.19 -15.38 -43.85
CA GLY A 100 -3.86 -16.22 -42.86
C GLY A 100 -2.92 -16.60 -41.70
N SER A 101 -1.72 -17.08 -42.03
CA SER A 101 -0.68 -17.39 -41.05
C SER A 101 -0.30 -16.19 -40.18
N ARG A 102 -0.13 -14.99 -40.77
CA ARG A 102 0.14 -13.75 -40.01
C ARG A 102 -1.02 -13.32 -39.11
N ILE A 103 -2.26 -13.54 -39.53
CA ILE A 103 -3.45 -13.26 -38.68
C ILE A 103 -3.42 -14.14 -37.44
N GLU A 104 -3.14 -15.44 -37.59
CA GLU A 104 -3.03 -16.38 -36.46
C GLU A 104 -1.89 -16.00 -35.51
N GLU A 105 -0.72 -15.63 -36.04
CA GLU A 105 0.41 -15.14 -35.24
C GLU A 105 0.05 -13.89 -34.43
N LEU A 106 -0.60 -12.90 -35.06
CA LEU A 106 -1.01 -11.67 -34.38
C LEU A 106 -2.07 -11.92 -33.32
N ALA A 107 -3.05 -12.80 -33.60
CA ALA A 107 -4.06 -13.20 -32.61
C ALA A 107 -3.41 -13.88 -31.38
N ALA A 108 -2.37 -14.70 -31.59
CA ALA A 108 -1.62 -15.31 -30.50
C ALA A 108 -0.83 -14.26 -29.68
N VAL A 109 -0.26 -13.26 -30.34
CA VAL A 109 0.41 -12.14 -29.66
C VAL A 109 -0.57 -11.30 -28.85
N GLU A 110 -1.74 -10.99 -29.40
CA GLU A 110 -2.81 -10.26 -28.72
C GLU A 110 -3.23 -10.98 -27.43
N SER A 111 -3.52 -12.28 -27.52
CA SER A 111 -3.87 -13.11 -26.36
C SER A 111 -2.78 -13.10 -25.27
N ARG A 112 -1.51 -13.16 -25.66
CA ARG A 112 -0.36 -13.07 -24.73
C ARG A 112 -0.28 -11.70 -24.06
N ILE A 113 -0.49 -10.62 -24.81
CA ILE A 113 -0.49 -9.25 -24.27
C ILE A 113 -1.63 -9.09 -23.26
N GLU A 114 -2.82 -9.59 -23.55
CA GLU A 114 -3.96 -9.54 -22.64
C GLU A 114 -3.75 -10.37 -21.37
N ALA A 115 -3.12 -11.54 -21.49
CA ALA A 115 -2.73 -12.35 -20.34
C ALA A 115 -1.73 -11.58 -19.46
N HIS A 116 -0.67 -11.03 -20.06
CA HIS A 116 0.34 -10.29 -19.32
C HIS A 116 -0.21 -9.01 -18.67
N ARG A 117 -1.14 -8.31 -19.34
CA ARG A 117 -1.84 -7.15 -18.76
C ARG A 117 -2.60 -7.55 -17.48
N ARG A 118 -3.29 -8.70 -17.50
CA ARG A 118 -4.02 -9.21 -16.33
C ARG A 118 -3.06 -9.63 -15.21
N GLU A 119 -1.98 -10.31 -15.54
CA GLU A 119 -0.94 -10.69 -14.58
C GLU A 119 -0.32 -9.47 -13.90
N LEU A 120 0.03 -8.43 -14.66
CA LEU A 120 0.57 -7.18 -14.13
C LEU A 120 -0.44 -6.51 -13.18
N ALA A 121 -1.70 -6.42 -13.58
CA ALA A 121 -2.75 -5.86 -12.72
C ALA A 121 -2.89 -6.65 -11.40
N ASN A 122 -2.91 -7.98 -11.49
CA ASN A 122 -2.99 -8.85 -10.31
C ASN A 122 -1.76 -8.72 -9.41
N ALA A 123 -0.56 -8.66 -9.99
CA ALA A 123 0.69 -8.49 -9.25
C ALA A 123 0.72 -7.15 -8.49
N VAL A 124 0.32 -6.06 -9.14
CA VAL A 124 0.23 -4.73 -8.50
C VAL A 124 -0.83 -4.72 -7.39
N MET A 125 -2.00 -5.33 -7.62
CA MET A 125 -3.04 -5.43 -6.59
C MET A 125 -2.57 -6.26 -5.38
N ALA A 126 -1.90 -7.39 -5.62
CA ALA A 126 -1.35 -8.23 -4.57
C ALA A 126 -0.27 -7.50 -3.78
N ALA A 127 0.65 -6.79 -4.45
CA ALA A 127 1.67 -5.97 -3.81
C ALA A 127 1.03 -4.87 -2.94
N LYS A 128 0.02 -4.15 -3.44
CA LYS A 128 -0.72 -3.15 -2.67
C LYS A 128 -1.38 -3.75 -1.43
N GLN A 129 -2.01 -4.92 -1.56
CA GLN A 129 -2.63 -5.60 -0.43
C GLN A 129 -1.58 -6.03 0.61
N GLN A 130 -0.45 -6.57 0.17
CA GLN A 130 0.64 -6.98 1.05
C GLN A 130 1.25 -5.78 1.79
N MET A 131 1.50 -4.66 1.09
CA MET A 131 1.95 -3.41 1.71
C MET A 131 0.94 -2.91 2.75
N GLY A 132 -0.36 -2.91 2.41
CA GLY A 132 -1.42 -2.52 3.33
C GLY A 132 -1.45 -3.36 4.60
N LYS A 133 -1.32 -4.70 4.47
CA LYS A 133 -1.22 -5.62 5.60
C LYS A 133 0.02 -5.36 6.45
N ALA A 134 1.19 -5.19 5.84
CA ALA A 134 2.43 -4.92 6.56
C ALA A 134 2.34 -3.63 7.38
N PHE A 135 1.79 -2.55 6.82
CA PHE A 135 1.58 -1.31 7.56
C PHE A 135 0.57 -1.45 8.69
N GLU A 136 -0.49 -2.23 8.49
CA GLU A 136 -1.47 -2.51 9.53
C GLU A 136 -0.86 -3.30 10.70
N GLU A 137 -0.06 -4.32 10.41
CA GLU A 137 0.67 -5.06 11.44
C GLU A 137 1.60 -4.15 12.26
N VAL A 138 2.31 -3.22 11.60
CA VAL A 138 3.15 -2.24 12.30
C VAL A 138 2.30 -1.33 13.19
N ARG A 139 1.18 -0.80 12.69
CA ARG A 139 0.25 0.03 13.49
C ARG A 139 -0.27 -0.71 14.72
N GLN A 140 -0.70 -1.95 14.56
CA GLN A 140 -1.23 -2.76 15.66
C GLN A 140 -0.16 -3.06 16.72
N ARG A 141 1.05 -3.41 16.29
CA ARG A 141 2.18 -3.63 17.21
C ARG A 141 2.54 -2.35 17.97
N LEU A 142 2.56 -1.21 17.27
CA LEU A 142 2.86 0.08 17.87
C LEU A 142 1.80 0.48 18.90
N ALA A 143 0.52 0.37 18.54
CA ALA A 143 -0.60 0.66 19.46
C ALA A 143 -0.60 -0.26 20.70
N LYS A 144 -0.30 -1.54 20.51
CA LYS A 144 -0.15 -2.48 21.64
C LYS A 144 1.00 -2.04 22.55
N LYS A 145 2.15 -1.69 21.97
CA LYS A 145 3.33 -1.27 22.73
C LYS A 145 3.11 0.04 23.47
N GLU A 146 2.43 1.01 22.84
CA GLU A 146 2.00 2.25 23.47
C GLU A 146 1.14 1.97 24.70
N MET A 147 0.10 1.14 24.55
CA MET A 147 -0.77 0.75 25.67
C MET A 147 0.02 0.06 26.79
N GLU A 148 0.90 -0.87 26.47
CA GLU A 148 1.76 -1.56 27.47
C GLU A 148 2.65 -0.57 28.24
N LEU A 149 3.30 0.37 27.53
CA LEU A 149 4.18 1.35 28.16
C LEU A 149 3.42 2.31 29.08
N MET A 150 2.25 2.77 28.66
CA MET A 150 1.39 3.63 29.47
C MET A 150 0.90 2.90 30.73
N GLN A 151 0.45 1.66 30.59
CA GLN A 151 0.03 0.83 31.73
C GLN A 151 1.17 0.57 32.70
N ASN A 152 2.39 0.32 32.19
CA ASN A 152 3.56 0.13 33.05
C ASN A 152 3.93 1.42 33.80
N ALA A 153 3.80 2.58 33.17
CA ALA A 153 4.04 3.87 33.82
C ALA A 153 3.01 4.12 34.95
N ASP A 154 1.74 3.85 34.69
CA ASP A 154 0.67 3.97 35.70
C ASP A 154 0.88 2.99 36.86
N ALA A 155 1.21 1.74 36.57
CA ALA A 155 1.49 0.71 37.57
C ALA A 155 2.70 1.10 38.44
N PHE A 156 3.78 1.58 37.82
CA PHE A 156 4.96 2.06 38.51
C PHE A 156 4.65 3.24 39.44
N LEU A 157 3.86 4.21 38.96
CA LEU A 157 3.43 5.35 39.78
C LEU A 157 2.61 4.88 40.98
N HIS A 158 1.66 3.97 40.76
CA HIS A 158 0.82 3.43 41.82
C HIS A 158 1.61 2.67 42.88
N GLU A 159 2.50 1.76 42.46
CA GLU A 159 3.35 0.99 43.37
C GLU A 159 4.30 1.91 44.16
N SER A 160 4.97 2.83 43.49
CA SER A 160 5.85 3.81 44.13
C SER A 160 5.10 4.67 45.15
N HIS A 161 3.88 5.09 44.83
CA HIS A 161 3.05 5.89 45.75
C HIS A 161 2.62 5.06 46.97
N SER A 162 2.16 3.83 46.75
CA SER A 162 1.74 2.90 47.82
C SER A 162 2.88 2.60 48.80
N GLU A 163 4.09 2.38 48.29
CA GLU A 163 5.29 2.20 49.11
C GLU A 163 5.60 3.45 49.95
N LEU A 164 5.62 4.63 49.33
CA LEU A 164 5.88 5.90 50.02
C LEU A 164 4.83 6.19 51.10
N GLU A 165 3.57 5.90 50.82
CA GLU A 165 2.50 5.99 51.83
C GLU A 165 2.73 5.03 53.00
N GLY A 166 3.15 3.79 52.74
CA GLY A 166 3.46 2.81 53.79
C GLY A 166 4.58 3.29 54.71
N HIS A 167 5.63 3.88 54.12
CA HIS A 167 6.71 4.51 54.86
C HIS A 167 6.24 5.71 55.69
N LEU A 168 5.41 6.57 55.09
CA LEU A 168 4.85 7.73 55.77
C LEU A 168 3.95 7.34 56.94
N ARG A 169 3.14 6.28 56.79
CA ARG A 169 2.31 5.72 57.88
C ARG A 169 3.18 5.25 59.04
N THR A 170 4.22 4.45 58.76
CA THR A 170 5.15 3.96 59.78
C THR A 170 5.88 5.09 60.50
N ALA A 171 6.32 6.11 59.75
CA ALA A 171 6.96 7.30 60.31
C ALA A 171 6.01 8.02 61.28
N ARG A 172 4.78 8.29 60.84
CA ARG A 172 3.75 8.96 61.65
C ARG A 172 3.40 8.18 62.92
N GLU A 173 3.30 6.87 62.85
CA GLU A 173 3.04 6.03 64.02
C GLU A 173 4.17 6.09 65.05
N LYS A 174 5.43 6.02 64.59
CA LYS A 174 6.60 6.20 65.46
C LYS A 174 6.62 7.59 66.10
N THR A 175 6.39 8.65 65.32
CA THR A 175 6.31 10.03 65.83
C THR A 175 5.20 10.16 66.89
N ARG A 176 4.00 9.67 66.62
CA ARG A 176 2.88 9.69 67.57
C ARG A 176 3.22 8.95 68.87
N GLY A 177 3.85 7.79 68.78
CA GLY A 177 4.29 7.02 69.96
C GLY A 177 5.31 7.79 70.81
N LEU A 178 6.27 8.47 70.16
CA LEU A 178 7.24 9.32 70.85
C LEU A 178 6.59 10.56 71.48
N GLU A 179 5.62 11.20 70.80
CA GLU A 179 4.86 12.33 71.34
C GLU A 179 4.06 11.94 72.58
N GLU A 180 3.37 10.80 72.55
CA GLU A 180 2.62 10.29 73.69
C GLU A 180 3.55 9.99 74.89
N THR A 181 4.69 9.37 74.62
CA THR A 181 5.71 9.08 75.63
C THR A 181 6.27 10.38 76.21
N SER A 182 6.56 11.37 75.37
CA SER A 182 7.01 12.71 75.78
C SER A 182 5.99 13.44 76.65
N SER A 183 4.70 13.34 76.30
CA SER A 183 3.61 13.93 77.08
C SER A 183 3.51 13.32 78.48
N LYS A 184 3.64 11.99 78.60
CA LYS A 184 3.64 11.29 79.89
C LYS A 184 4.83 11.72 80.76
N ILE A 185 6.03 11.79 80.17
CA ILE A 185 7.23 12.29 80.87
C ILE A 185 7.02 13.73 81.36
N ARG A 186 6.53 14.63 80.50
CA ARG A 186 6.24 16.02 80.88
C ARG A 186 5.23 16.11 82.02
N SER A 187 4.18 15.28 81.99
CA SER A 187 3.17 15.24 83.05
C SER A 187 3.80 14.88 84.40
N HIS A 188 4.60 13.81 84.47
CA HIS A 188 5.26 13.38 85.72
C HIS A 188 6.29 14.40 86.24
N ILE A 189 6.98 15.10 85.35
CA ILE A 189 7.90 16.19 85.73
C ILE A 189 7.12 17.37 86.33
N ASN A 190 5.96 17.71 85.78
CA ASN A 190 5.18 18.88 86.19
C ASN A 190 4.30 18.65 87.44
N THR A 191 4.04 17.40 87.84
CA THR A 191 3.20 17.07 89.01
C THR A 191 3.85 17.32 90.37
N SER A 192 5.15 17.69 90.42
CA SER A 192 5.88 18.06 91.64
C SER A 192 5.89 17.01 92.78
N ASP A 193 5.65 15.74 92.44
CA ASP A 193 5.73 14.58 93.34
C ASP A 193 7.10 13.88 93.16
N GLU A 194 7.99 14.06 94.14
CA GLU A 194 9.36 13.55 94.11
C GLU A 194 9.40 12.01 94.14
N VAL A 195 8.55 11.36 94.93
CA VAL A 195 8.55 9.90 95.09
C VAL A 195 7.90 9.23 93.88
N GLY A 196 6.78 9.78 93.39
CA GLY A 196 6.12 9.28 92.18
C GLY A 196 7.00 9.39 90.93
N LEU A 197 7.77 10.47 90.78
CA LEU A 197 8.69 10.63 89.66
C LEU A 197 9.85 9.63 89.70
N LEU A 198 10.43 9.37 90.88
CA LEU A 198 11.51 8.39 91.04
C LEU A 198 11.06 6.96 90.74
N ASN A 199 9.87 6.58 91.20
CA ASN A 199 9.28 5.26 90.90
C ASN A 199 8.94 5.12 89.41
N TYR A 200 8.30 6.14 88.82
CA TYR A 200 8.05 6.17 87.37
C TYR A 200 9.34 6.03 86.56
N TYR A 201 10.39 6.75 86.93
CA TYR A 201 11.69 6.63 86.24
C TYR A 201 12.27 5.20 86.38
N ALA A 202 12.21 4.60 87.57
CA ALA A 202 12.68 3.25 87.79
C ALA A 202 11.95 2.21 86.91
N ASP A 203 10.64 2.37 86.74
CA ASP A 203 9.79 1.47 85.96
C ASP A 203 9.99 1.63 84.45
N VAL A 204 10.17 2.87 83.97
CA VAL A 204 10.10 3.17 82.52
C VAL A 204 11.48 3.39 81.89
N LYS A 205 12.57 3.53 82.66
CA LYS A 205 13.93 3.79 82.09
C LYS A 205 14.36 2.77 81.03
N GLY A 206 14.09 1.48 81.25
CA GLY A 206 14.48 0.42 80.34
C GLY A 206 13.68 0.46 79.04
N PHE A 207 12.39 0.80 79.15
CA PHE A 207 11.53 1.06 78.00
C PHE A 207 12.02 2.27 77.20
N LEU A 208 12.28 3.42 77.87
CA LEU A 208 12.75 4.64 77.19
C LEU A 208 14.09 4.43 76.47
N GLN A 209 15.05 3.77 77.13
CA GLN A 209 16.35 3.45 76.53
C GLN A 209 16.19 2.55 75.30
N SER A 210 15.30 1.55 75.37
CA SER A 210 14.99 0.66 74.24
C SER A 210 14.29 1.39 73.10
N THR A 211 13.28 2.22 73.38
CA THR A 211 12.55 3.00 72.36
C THR A 211 13.47 3.99 71.64
N LEU A 212 14.35 4.67 72.38
CA LEU A 212 15.32 5.61 71.78
C LEU A 212 16.38 4.88 70.95
N ALA A 213 16.82 3.69 71.37
CA ALA A 213 17.77 2.87 70.60
C ALA A 213 17.16 2.24 69.33
N THR A 214 15.86 1.91 69.36
CA THR A 214 15.14 1.29 68.23
C THR A 214 14.51 2.29 67.28
N THR A 215 14.52 3.59 67.61
CA THR A 215 14.15 4.65 66.67
C THR A 215 15.29 4.85 65.68
N ASP A 216 15.65 3.82 64.92
CA ASP A 216 16.73 3.88 63.96
C ASP A 216 16.32 4.79 62.79
N HIS A 217 16.79 6.04 62.84
CA HIS A 217 16.47 7.10 61.89
C HIS A 217 17.06 6.82 60.49
N GLN A 218 18.09 5.98 60.40
CA GLN A 218 18.80 5.72 59.14
C GLN A 218 17.94 4.98 58.12
N GLN A 219 17.11 4.03 58.56
CA GLN A 219 16.21 3.33 57.65
C GLN A 219 15.12 4.23 57.08
N LEU A 220 14.65 5.24 57.82
CA LEU A 220 13.68 6.23 57.34
C LEU A 220 14.33 7.33 56.49
N ALA A 221 15.57 7.71 56.82
CA ALA A 221 16.32 8.74 56.10
C ALA A 221 16.77 8.30 54.69
N ASN A 222 16.98 7.00 54.47
CA ASN A 222 17.42 6.47 53.16
C ASN A 222 16.26 6.21 52.17
N LEU A 223 15.01 6.26 52.62
CA LEU A 223 13.81 5.96 51.79
C LEU A 223 13.58 6.96 50.65
N PRO A 224 13.73 8.28 50.84
CA PRO A 224 13.58 9.25 49.76
C PRO A 224 14.62 9.04 48.66
N GLU A 225 15.85 8.67 49.04
CA GLU A 225 16.93 8.45 48.09
C GLU A 225 16.74 7.13 47.31
N ALA A 226 16.28 6.07 47.96
CA ALA A 226 15.94 4.80 47.30
C ALA A 226 14.75 4.95 46.33
N ALA A 227 13.74 5.75 46.69
CA ALA A 227 12.63 6.08 45.80
C ALA A 227 13.09 6.93 44.60
N ALA A 228 13.95 7.94 44.83
CA ALA A 228 14.51 8.77 43.77
C ALA A 228 15.33 7.96 42.76
N ARG A 229 16.15 7.00 43.21
CA ARG A 229 16.91 6.10 42.33
C ARG A 229 16.00 5.25 41.43
N ARG A 230 14.88 4.76 41.97
CA ARG A 230 13.91 3.97 41.19
C ARG A 230 13.21 4.81 40.12
N VAL A 231 12.81 6.04 40.46
CA VAL A 231 12.23 6.99 39.49
C VAL A 231 13.22 7.30 38.36
N LEU A 232 14.48 7.58 38.70
CA LEU A 232 15.54 7.81 37.71
C LEU A 232 15.76 6.62 36.77
N ALA A 233 15.79 5.39 37.30
CA ALA A 233 15.90 4.19 36.47
C ALA A 233 14.73 4.03 35.49
N ASN A 234 13.50 4.33 35.93
CA ASN A 234 12.33 4.27 35.07
C ASN A 234 12.33 5.38 33.98
N ILE A 235 12.80 6.58 34.31
CA ILE A 235 13.00 7.65 33.32
C ILE A 235 14.00 7.22 32.25
N ASN A 236 15.12 6.62 32.64
CA ASN A 236 16.10 6.11 31.69
C ASN A 236 15.50 5.05 30.76
N HIS A 237 14.75 4.09 31.33
CA HIS A 237 14.07 3.09 30.53
C HIS A 237 13.06 3.69 29.54
N THR A 238 12.35 4.76 29.96
CA THR A 238 11.44 5.50 29.09
C THR A 238 12.19 6.20 27.95
N ASN A 239 13.35 6.79 28.24
CA ASN A 239 14.20 7.41 27.22
C ASN A 239 14.71 6.39 26.20
N ASP A 240 15.09 5.17 26.63
CA ASP A 240 15.48 4.09 25.72
C ASP A 240 14.34 3.77 24.72
N HIS A 241 13.09 3.74 25.18
CA HIS A 241 11.92 3.55 24.29
C HIS A 241 11.73 4.71 23.31
N ILE A 242 11.95 5.95 23.76
CA ILE A 242 11.86 7.14 22.90
C ILE A 242 12.92 7.09 21.79
N GLU A 243 14.16 6.73 22.11
CA GLU A 243 15.24 6.56 21.13
C GLU A 243 14.89 5.48 20.09
N ALA A 244 14.35 4.34 20.53
CA ALA A 244 13.90 3.28 19.63
C ALA A 244 12.80 3.76 18.66
N LEU A 245 11.86 4.60 19.14
CA LEU A 245 10.82 5.19 18.29
C LEU A 245 11.38 6.18 17.27
N GLN A 246 12.42 6.95 17.62
CA GLN A 246 13.11 7.83 16.69
C GLN A 246 13.84 7.04 15.59
N GLN A 247 14.45 5.91 15.94
CA GLN A 247 15.05 5.00 14.96
C GLN A 247 14.00 4.45 13.99
N LEU A 248 12.84 4.02 14.50
CA LEU A 248 11.71 3.57 13.67
C LEU A 248 11.26 4.69 12.71
N HIS A 249 11.13 5.93 13.20
CA HIS A 249 10.76 7.07 12.36
C HIS A 249 11.73 7.27 11.20
N SER A 250 13.05 7.24 11.48
CA SER A 250 14.07 7.35 10.42
C SER A 250 14.00 6.21 9.40
N ALA A 251 13.69 4.99 9.84
CA ALA A 251 13.53 3.84 8.96
C ALA A 251 12.32 3.99 8.02
N ILE A 252 11.21 4.55 8.52
CA ILE A 252 10.02 4.85 7.71
C ILE A 252 10.33 5.92 6.66
N SER A 253 11.05 6.99 7.03
CA SER A 253 11.46 8.05 6.09
C SER A 253 12.36 7.56 4.96
N ASN A 254 13.09 6.46 5.18
CA ASN A 254 13.99 5.87 4.19
C ASN A 254 13.29 4.92 3.20
N LEU A 255 11.99 4.65 3.37
CA LEU A 255 11.23 3.86 2.40
C LEU A 255 11.19 4.60 1.06
N ARG A 256 11.83 4.03 0.03
CA ARG A 256 11.91 4.64 -1.30
C ARG A 256 10.56 4.56 -2.02
N SER A 257 10.22 5.65 -2.72
CA SER A 257 9.20 5.64 -3.77
C SER A 257 9.62 4.68 -4.89
N LEU A 258 8.65 3.93 -5.42
CA LEU A 258 8.84 3.20 -6.67
C LEU A 258 8.99 4.23 -7.79
N GLU A 259 10.23 4.55 -8.17
CA GLU A 259 10.51 5.30 -9.39
C GLU A 259 10.02 4.44 -10.59
N PRO A 260 9.20 4.98 -11.49
CA PRO A 260 9.00 4.33 -12.78
C PRO A 260 10.35 4.38 -13.51
N SER A 261 11.01 3.24 -13.70
CA SER A 261 12.17 3.16 -14.59
C SER A 261 11.75 3.66 -15.96
N ASP A 262 12.21 4.86 -16.32
CA ASP A 262 11.98 5.48 -17.61
C ASP A 262 12.34 4.51 -18.73
N GLY A 263 11.38 4.36 -19.65
CA GLY A 263 11.40 3.38 -20.72
C GLY A 263 12.61 3.54 -21.64
N GLN A 264 13.13 2.39 -22.07
CA GLN A 264 13.83 2.31 -23.35
C GLN A 264 12.88 2.83 -24.44
N GLN A 265 13.18 4.02 -24.94
CA GLN A 265 12.55 4.62 -26.12
C GLN A 265 12.57 3.62 -27.28
N PRO A 266 11.45 3.33 -27.95
CA PRO A 266 11.51 2.77 -29.29
C PRO A 266 12.09 3.84 -30.22
N GLN A 267 13.19 3.51 -30.89
CA GLN A 267 13.87 4.38 -31.85
C GLN A 267 12.88 4.83 -32.93
N SER A 268 12.59 6.13 -32.96
CA SER A 268 11.85 6.78 -34.03
C SER A 268 12.71 6.83 -35.29
N LEU A 269 12.31 6.11 -36.34
CA LEU A 269 12.79 6.36 -37.70
C LEU A 269 12.13 7.65 -38.20
N GLY A 270 12.90 8.73 -38.22
CA GLY A 270 12.51 9.99 -38.83
C GLY A 270 12.55 9.88 -40.36
N ALA A 271 11.46 10.26 -41.01
CA ALA A 271 11.48 10.79 -42.36
C ALA A 271 10.62 12.06 -42.36
N GLY A 272 11.29 13.19 -42.52
CA GLY A 272 10.69 14.51 -42.54
C GLY A 272 9.93 14.81 -43.84
N GLY A 273 9.02 15.77 -43.74
CA GLY A 273 8.33 16.39 -44.86
C GLY A 273 7.42 17.48 -44.32
N GLY A 274 7.87 18.73 -44.39
CA GLY A 274 7.13 19.90 -43.93
C GLY A 274 6.10 20.44 -44.94
N MET A 275 5.38 21.46 -44.46
CA MET A 275 4.56 22.50 -45.13
C MET A 275 3.17 22.58 -44.48
N GLN A 276 2.94 23.54 -43.56
CA GLN A 276 2.51 24.94 -43.75
C GLN A 276 0.98 25.13 -43.68
N GLN A 277 0.60 26.09 -42.81
CA GLN A 277 -0.64 26.91 -42.80
C GLN A 277 -1.94 26.20 -42.35
N GLU A 278 -2.82 26.74 -41.50
CA GLU A 278 -3.26 28.12 -41.27
C GLU A 278 -3.68 28.42 -39.80
N ARG A 279 -3.79 29.73 -39.53
CA ARG A 279 -4.49 30.42 -38.42
C ARG A 279 -5.92 29.85 -38.26
N GLY A 280 -6.61 29.88 -37.13
CA GLY A 280 -6.51 30.60 -35.85
C GLY A 280 -7.93 30.65 -35.24
N LEU A 281 -8.01 31.21 -34.03
CA LEU A 281 -9.17 31.78 -33.34
C LEU A 281 -9.94 30.92 -32.30
N THR A 282 -9.87 31.45 -31.06
CA THR A 282 -10.90 31.51 -30.00
C THR A 282 -11.22 30.20 -29.29
N GLY A 283 -11.48 30.12 -27.98
CA GLY A 283 -11.58 31.04 -26.84
C GLY A 283 -11.70 30.10 -25.61
N GLY A 284 -11.17 30.42 -24.44
CA GLY A 284 -11.94 31.16 -23.42
C GLY A 284 -12.68 30.21 -22.46
N GLY A 285 -12.29 30.24 -21.18
CA GLY A 285 -12.99 29.61 -20.04
C GLY A 285 -12.26 28.39 -19.49
N GLY A 286 -11.73 28.35 -18.27
CA GLY A 286 -12.19 28.97 -17.03
C GLY A 286 -12.75 27.87 -16.13
N GLY A 287 -12.02 27.49 -15.07
CA GLY A 287 -12.46 26.43 -14.16
C GLY A 287 -11.38 26.01 -13.16
N GLY A 288 -10.93 26.97 -12.34
CA GLY A 288 -10.13 26.66 -11.16
C GLY A 288 -11.02 26.06 -10.07
N LEU A 289 -10.51 25.02 -9.41
CA LEU A 289 -10.94 24.63 -8.07
C LEU A 289 -9.69 24.57 -7.20
N GLY A 290 -9.37 25.72 -6.61
CA GLY A 290 -8.54 25.80 -5.43
C GLY A 290 -9.35 25.36 -4.22
N TYR A 291 -8.79 24.49 -3.39
CA TYR A 291 -9.16 24.40 -1.99
C TYR A 291 -8.04 25.04 -1.18
N SER A 292 -8.43 26.16 -0.56
CA SER A 292 -7.59 27.07 0.20
C SER A 292 -7.34 26.53 1.61
N ASP A 293 -6.09 26.67 2.04
CA ASP A 293 -5.67 26.71 3.43
C ASP A 293 -6.17 27.98 4.17
N ARG A 294 -6.20 27.85 5.52
CA ARG A 294 -6.22 28.87 6.62
C ARG A 294 -7.58 29.28 7.23
N PRO A 295 -7.59 29.84 8.46
CA PRO A 295 -6.77 29.57 9.67
C PRO A 295 -7.57 29.57 11.01
N LEU A 296 -6.85 29.28 12.09
CA LEU A 296 -7.18 29.45 13.52
C LEU A 296 -7.43 30.91 13.96
N SER A 297 -8.49 31.12 14.76
CA SER A 297 -8.70 32.11 15.85
C SER A 297 -10.19 32.08 16.21
N GLY A 298 -10.68 32.13 17.46
CA GLY A 298 -10.12 32.41 18.77
C GLY A 298 -11.31 32.80 19.68
N GLY A 299 -11.25 32.44 20.97
CA GLY A 299 -12.22 32.85 22.00
C GLY A 299 -12.56 31.68 22.93
N GLY A 300 -12.48 31.75 24.26
CA GLY A 300 -12.16 32.83 25.20
C GLY A 300 -12.63 32.38 26.59
N GLY A 301 -11.85 32.70 27.64
CA GLY A 301 -12.22 32.55 29.07
C GLY A 301 -11.99 31.13 29.63
N GLN A 302 -11.38 30.91 30.80
CA GLN A 302 -11.41 31.69 32.03
C GLN A 302 -10.10 31.60 32.84
N ARG A 303 -10.01 32.53 33.79
CA ARG A 303 -8.84 32.93 34.58
C ARG A 303 -8.59 32.01 35.79
N ARG A 304 -7.29 31.86 36.06
CA ARG A 304 -6.48 31.66 37.30
C ARG A 304 -7.11 31.96 38.69
N PRO A 305 -6.33 31.94 39.80
CA PRO A 305 -5.66 30.83 40.51
C PRO A 305 -5.99 30.89 42.04
N TYR A 306 -5.47 29.97 42.86
CA TYR A 306 -5.26 30.26 44.29
C TYR A 306 -3.97 29.61 44.78
N ASP A 307 -3.05 30.47 45.21
CA ASP A 307 -1.90 30.16 46.05
C ASP A 307 -2.29 30.16 47.53
N ALA A 308 -1.38 29.60 48.35
CA ALA A 308 -1.19 29.76 49.79
C ALA A 308 -2.07 28.90 50.71
N TYR A 309 -1.47 27.84 51.27
CA TYR A 309 -0.98 27.80 52.66
C TYR A 309 0.14 26.77 52.79
#